data_AF-A0A3D8PKB1-F1
#
_entry.id   AF-A0A3D8PKB1-F1
#
_cell.length_a   1.000
_cell.length_b   1.000
_cell.length_c   1.000
_cell.angle_alpha   90.00
_cell.angle_beta   90.00
_cell.angle_gamma   90.00
#
_symmetry.space_group_name_H-M   'P 1'
#
loop_
_entity.id
_entity.type
_entity.pdbx_description
1 polymer ?
#
loop_
_entity_poly.entity_id
_entity_poly.type
_entity_poly.pdbx_seq_one_letter_code
_entity_poly.pdbx_strand_id
1 'polypeptide(L)' 'MECRLNEILRPGDITRLADKTGIHRNTIRRYKDNERLPKIDHAYKIADFFGKTVYDIWPPK' A
#
# COMPACT_ATOMS: atom_id res chain seq x y z
N MET A 1 -15.35 -2.09 -0.93
CA MET A 1 -14.26 -1.09 -1.00
C MET A 1 -12.96 -1.87 -1.11
N GLU A 2 -12.32 -1.82 -2.27
CA GLU A 2 -11.11 -2.59 -2.56
C GLU A 2 -9.91 -1.65 -2.64
N CYS A 3 -8.79 -2.08 -2.08
CA CYS A 3 -7.50 -1.43 -2.20
C CYS A 3 -6.89 -1.78 -3.56
N ARG A 4 -6.46 -0.76 -4.31
CA ARG A 4 -5.82 -0.90 -5.64
C ARG A 4 -4.31 -1.13 -5.56
N LEU A 5 -3.82 -1.49 -4.38
CA LEU A 5 -2.39 -1.67 -4.16
C LEU A 5 -1.81 -2.81 -5.01
N ASN A 6 -2.62 -3.83 -5.35
CA ASN A 6 -2.20 -4.91 -6.24
C ASN A 6 -1.92 -4.46 -7.69
N GLU A 7 -2.53 -3.37 -8.16
CA GLU A 7 -2.37 -2.84 -9.51
C GLU A 7 -1.05 -2.06 -9.64
N ILE A 8 -0.53 -1.56 -8.50
CA ILE A 8 0.65 -0.69 -8.44
C ILE A 8 1.91 -1.50 -8.09
N LEU A 9 1.78 -2.51 -7.22
CA LEU A 9 2.90 -3.29 -6.72
C LEU A 9 3.54 -4.17 -7.81
N ARG A 10 4.86 -4.05 -7.98
CA ARG A 10 5.68 -4.98 -8.79
C ARG A 10 6.38 -6.02 -7.91
N PRO A 11 6.81 -7.17 -8.46
CA PRO A 11 7.66 -8.11 -7.74
C PRO A 11 8.92 -7.42 -7.20
N GLY A 12 9.12 -7.48 -5.88
CA GLY A 12 10.23 -6.83 -5.17
C GLY A 12 9.87 -5.52 -4.46
N ASP A 13 8.77 -4.86 -4.84
CA ASP A 13 8.37 -3.58 -4.22
C ASP A 13 7.95 -3.75 -2.76
N ILE A 14 7.38 -4.90 -2.38
CA ILE A 14 6.99 -5.17 -0.98
C ILE A 14 8.19 -5.05 -0.04
N THR A 15 9.36 -5.55 -0.48
CA THR A 15 10.59 -5.48 0.32
C THR A 15 11.08 -4.05 0.44
N ARG A 16 11.08 -3.29 -0.67
CA ARG A 16 11.55 -1.90 -0.71
C ARG A 16 10.62 -0.97 0.07
N LEU A 17 9.32 -1.18 -0.07
CA LEU A 17 8.28 -0.46 0.64
C LEU A 17 8.38 -0.72 2.14
N ALA A 18 8.59 -1.98 2.56
CA ALA A 18 8.75 -2.31 3.97
C ALA A 18 9.98 -1.63 4.59
N ASP A 19 11.10 -1.62 3.87
CA ASP A 19 12.35 -0.98 4.30
C ASP A 19 12.20 0.54 4.43
N LYS A 20 11.58 1.19 3.43
CA LYS A 20 11.41 2.65 3.39
C LYS A 20 10.36 3.17 4.37
N THR A 21 9.22 2.48 4.48
CA THR A 21 8.04 2.96 5.22
C THR A 21 7.97 2.44 6.65
N GLY A 22 8.77 1.43 7.00
CA GLY A 22 8.69 0.71 8.27
C GLY A 22 7.45 -0.18 8.39
N ILE A 23 6.62 -0.30 7.35
CA ILE A 23 5.44 -1.17 7.35
C ILE A 23 5.90 -2.61 7.15
N HIS A 24 5.51 -3.51 8.04
CA HIS A 24 5.89 -4.92 7.94
C HIS A 24 5.44 -5.55 6.60
N ARG A 25 6.29 -6.39 5.99
CA ARG A 25 6.01 -7.05 4.70
C ARG A 25 4.67 -7.80 4.70
N ASN A 26 4.37 -8.49 5.80
CA ASN A 26 3.10 -9.21 5.94
C ASN A 26 1.88 -8.27 5.95
N THR A 27 2.04 -7.08 6.52
CA THR A 27 0.98 -6.05 6.53
C THR A 27 0.74 -5.52 5.11
N ILE A 28 1.79 -5.23 4.36
CA ILE A 28 1.71 -4.83 2.94
C ILE A 28 1.03 -5.92 2.11
N ARG A 29 1.39 -7.20 2.34
CA ARG A 29 0.78 -8.33 1.65
C ARG A 29 -0.73 -8.42 1.91
N ARG A 30 -1.17 -8.28 3.16
CA ARG A 30 -2.60 -8.24 3.51
C ARG A 30 -3.35 -7.09 2.85
N TYR A 31 -2.68 -5.95 2.65
CA TYR A 31 -3.25 -4.82 1.90
C TYR A 31 -3.39 -5.13 0.41
N LYS A 32 -2.35 -5.73 -0.18
CA LYS A 32 -2.35 -6.18 -1.57
C LYS A 32 -3.45 -7.22 -1.83
N ASP A 33 -3.59 -8.19 -0.93
CA ASP A 33 -4.53 -9.30 -1.08
C ASP A 33 -5.95 -8.92 -0.63
N ASN A 34 -6.20 -7.63 -0.35
CA ASN A 34 -7.49 -7.08 0.11
C ASN A 34 -8.05 -7.72 1.39
N GLU A 35 -7.28 -8.54 2.09
CA GLU A 35 -7.63 -9.10 3.41
C GLU A 35 -7.83 -8.00 4.46
N ARG A 36 -7.15 -6.87 4.28
CA ARG A 36 -7.26 -5.71 5.16
C ARG A 36 -7.06 -4.43 4.36
N LEU A 37 -7.84 -3.41 4.68
CA LEU A 37 -7.55 -2.08 4.15
C LEU A 37 -6.38 -1.43 4.94
N PRO A 38 -5.44 -0.73 4.26
CA PRO A 38 -4.49 0.16 4.92
C PRO A 38 -5.12 1.07 5.99
N LYS A 39 -4.33 1.68 6.88
CA LYS A 39 -4.81 2.86 7.61
C LYS A 39 -4.45 4.10 6.78
N ILE A 40 -5.08 5.24 7.04
CA ILE A 40 -4.77 6.48 6.32
C ILE A 40 -3.28 6.83 6.38
N ASP A 41 -2.63 6.68 7.54
CA ASP A 41 -1.17 6.85 7.70
C ASP A 41 -0.36 5.94 6.77
N HIS A 42 -0.72 4.66 6.69
CA HIS A 42 -0.07 3.71 5.80
C HIS A 42 -0.36 4.04 4.34
N ALA A 43 -1.59 4.44 4.01
CA ALA A 43 -1.96 4.82 2.65
C ALA A 43 -1.14 6.03 2.18
N TYR A 44 -0.92 7.03 3.03
CA TYR A 44 -0.03 8.16 2.74
C TYR A 44 1.41 7.70 2.47
N LYS A 45 1.99 6.88 3.36
CA LYS A 45 3.36 6.38 3.19
C LYS A 45 3.55 5.57 1.90
N ILE A 46 2.56 4.75 1.57
CA ILE A 46 2.58 3.92 0.37
C ILE A 46 2.40 4.79 -0.88
N ALA A 47 1.49 5.78 -0.84
CA ALA A 47 1.28 6.72 -1.93
C ALA A 47 2.53 7.57 -2.22
N ASP A 48 3.15 8.10 -1.17
CA ASP A 48 4.42 8.84 -1.25
C ASP A 48 5.53 7.99 -1.89
N PHE A 49 5.68 6.73 -1.47
CA PHE A 49 6.68 5.82 -2.03
C PHE A 49 6.53 5.61 -3.54
N PHE A 50 5.30 5.53 -4.05
CA PHE A 50 5.02 5.32 -5.48
C PHE A 50 4.84 6.62 -6.26
N GLY A 51 4.94 7.80 -5.63
CA GLY A 51 4.64 9.08 -6.26
C GLY A 51 3.19 9.18 -6.74
N LYS A 52 2.26 8.55 -6.00
CA LYS A 52 0.82 8.53 -6.29
C LYS A 52 0.05 9.33 -5.25
N THR A 53 -1.22 9.59 -5.50
CA THR A 53 -2.10 10.17 -4.48
C THR A 53 -2.67 9.06 -3.61
N VAL A 54 -3.07 9.40 -2.38
CA VAL A 54 -3.75 8.43 -1.50
C VAL A 54 -4.98 7.84 -2.17
N TYR A 55 -5.71 8.64 -2.95
CA TYR A 55 -6.92 8.22 -3.67
C TYR A 55 -6.67 7.19 -4.78
N ASP A 56 -5.44 7.09 -5.29
CA ASP A 56 -5.08 6.04 -6.25
C ASP A 56 -5.04 4.64 -5.60
N ILE A 57 -4.82 4.58 -4.28
CA ILE A 57 -4.59 3.33 -3.53
C ILE A 57 -5.74 3.04 -2.57
N TRP A 58 -6.32 4.12 -2.02
CA TRP A 58 -7.37 4.13 -1.03
C TRP A 58 -8.70 4.55 -1.66
N PRO A 59 -9.77 3.76 -1.53
CA PRO A 59 -11.07 4.17 -2.02
C PRO A 59 -11.58 5.37 -1.19
N PRO A 60 -11.84 6.54 -1.80
CA PRO A 60 -12.58 7.60 -1.12
C PRO A 60 -13.99 7.08 -0.77
N LYS A 61 -14.51 7.56 0.36
CA LYS A 61 -15.85 7.22 0.85
C LYS A 61 -16.92 7.94 0.03
#